data_AF-A0A3N5PKY7-F1
#
_entry.id   AF-A0A3N5PKY7-F1
#
_cell.length_a   1.000
_cell.length_b   1.000
_cell.length_c   1.000
_cell.angle_alpha   90.00
_cell.angle_beta   90.00
_cell.angle_gamma   90.00
#
_symmetry.space_group_name_H-M   'P 1'
#
loop_
_entity.id
_entity.type
_entity.pdbx_description
1 polymer ?
#
loop_
_entity_poly.entity_id
_entity_poly.type
_entity_poly.pdbx_seq_one_letter_code
_entity_poly.pdbx_strand_id
1 'polypeptide(L)' 'MRQFDLLVLGGGSGGLAAAQRAAEYGARVALFEPARLGGTCV' A
#
# COMPACT_ATOMS: atom_id res chain seq x y z
N MET A 1 -14.93 -8.94 10.46
CA MET A 1 -13.48 -8.73 10.26
C MET A 1 -13.21 -8.68 8.77
N ARG A 2 -12.32 -7.79 8.29
CA ARG A 2 -11.93 -7.77 6.87
C ARG A 2 -10.64 -8.58 6.70
N GLN A 3 -10.60 -9.48 5.73
CA GLN A 3 -9.39 -10.18 5.31
C GLN A 3 -8.74 -9.44 4.13
N PHE A 4 -7.42 -9.39 4.16
CA PHE A 4 -6.57 -8.84 3.12
C PHE A 4 -5.44 -9.83 2.87
N ASP A 5 -5.00 -9.93 1.63
CA ASP A 5 -3.89 -10.79 1.23
C ASP A 5 -2.54 -10.11 1.51
N LEU A 6 -2.52 -8.77 1.53
CA LEU A 6 -1.35 -7.95 1.84
C LEU A 6 -1.75 -6.70 2.65
N LEU A 7 -0.96 -6.40 3.67
CA LEU A 7 -1.05 -5.18 4.46
C LEU A 7 0.25 -4.39 4.29
N VAL A 8 0.14 -3.15 3.81
CA VAL A 8 1.27 -2.25 3.59
C VAL A 8 1.22 -1.12 4.62
N LEU A 9 2.30 -0.94 5.35
CA LEU A 9 2.46 0.14 6.32
C LEU A 9 3.44 1.17 5.76
N GLY A 10 2.94 2.36 5.45
CA GLY A 10 3.69 3.44 4.80
C GLY A 10 3.29 3.61 3.33
N GLY A 11 2.80 4.80 2.99
CA GLY A 11 2.36 5.24 1.66
C GLY A 11 3.42 6.01 0.88
N GLY A 12 4.71 5.73 1.12
CA GLY A 12 5.83 6.25 0.34
C GLY A 12 6.00 5.55 -1.02
N SER A 13 7.05 5.91 -1.76
CA SER A 13 7.37 5.33 -3.07
C SER A 13 7.37 3.80 -3.09
N GLY A 14 8.06 3.16 -2.15
CA GLY A 14 8.12 1.70 -2.05
C GLY A 14 6.78 1.06 -1.67
N GLY A 15 6.07 1.65 -0.70
CA GLY A 15 4.80 1.10 -0.21
C GLY A 15 3.68 1.18 -1.24
N LEU A 16 3.54 2.34 -1.91
CA LEU A 16 2.60 2.49 -3.01
C LEU A 16 2.95 1.57 -4.19
N ALA A 17 4.23 1.47 -4.57
CA ALA A 17 4.64 0.57 -5.66
C ALA A 17 4.32 -0.90 -5.35
N ALA A 18 4.61 -1.36 -4.13
CA ALA A 18 4.30 -2.72 -3.70
C ALA A 18 2.79 -2.98 -3.64
N ALA A 19 2.02 -2.05 -3.06
CA ALA A 19 0.56 -2.16 -2.96
C ALA A 19 -0.10 -2.21 -4.35
N GLN A 20 0.33 -1.33 -5.26
CA GLN A 20 -0.16 -1.28 -6.63
C GLN A 20 0.12 -2.59 -7.36
N ARG A 21 1.36 -3.09 -7.31
CA ARG A 21 1.74 -4.34 -8.00
C ARG A 21 1.00 -5.56 -7.46
N ALA A 22 0.82 -5.65 -6.14
CA ALA A 22 0.04 -6.72 -5.54
C ALA A 22 -1.44 -6.66 -5.98
N ALA A 23 -2.03 -5.46 -6.04
CA ALA A 23 -3.41 -5.28 -6.51
C ALA A 23 -3.58 -5.64 -7.99
N GLU A 24 -2.60 -5.33 -8.85
CA GLU A 24 -2.59 -5.74 -10.26
C GLU A 24 -2.58 -7.26 -10.44
N TYR A 25 -1.98 -8.00 -9.50
CA TYR A 25 -2.04 -9.47 -9.45
C TYR A 25 -3.29 -10.02 -8.76
N GLY A 26 -4.27 -9.16 -8.43
CA GLY A 26 -5.55 -9.56 -7.85
C GLY A 26 -5.57 -9.70 -6.33
N ALA A 27 -4.48 -9.35 -5.64
CA ALA A 27 -4.44 -9.38 -4.18
C ALA A 27 -5.36 -8.28 -3.59
N ARG A 28 -6.09 -8.63 -2.54
CA ARG A 28 -6.82 -7.66 -1.71
C ARG A 28 -5.84 -6.96 -0.80
N VAL A 29 -5.42 -5.75 -1.17
CA VAL A 29 -4.43 -4.98 -0.42
C VAL A 29 -5.09 -3.95 0.50
N ALA A 30 -4.60 -3.82 1.72
CA ALA A 30 -4.83 -2.66 2.57
C ALA A 30 -3.52 -1.88 2.75
N LEU A 31 -3.56 -0.56 2.54
CA LEU A 31 -2.44 0.33 2.81
C LEU A 31 -2.83 1.32 3.90
N PHE A 32 -1.93 1.53 4.86
CA PHE A 32 -2.08 2.53 5.90
C PHE A 32 -0.93 3.52 5.87
N GLU A 33 -1.25 4.81 5.82
CA GLU A 33 -0.31 5.92 5.87
C GLU A 33 -0.88 6.98 6.84
N PRO A 34 -0.21 7.27 7.97
CA PRO A 34 -0.68 8.27 8.92
C PRO A 34 -0.53 9.73 8.42
N ALA A 35 0.32 9.97 7.42
CA ALA A 35 0.59 11.29 6.85
C ALA A 35 0.09 11.39 5.39
N ARG A 36 0.82 12.13 4.54
CA ARG A 36 0.46 12.31 3.13
C ARG A 36 1.01 11.16 2.28
N LEU A 37 0.20 10.72 1.32
CA LEU A 37 0.63 9.78 0.30
C LEU A 37 1.78 10.36 -0.53
N GLY A 38 2.70 9.50 -0.94
CA GLY A 38 3.93 9.85 -1.64
C GLY A 38 5.18 9.77 -0.76
N GLY A 39 5.02 9.91 0.56
CA GLY A 39 6.14 9.93 1.50
C GLY A 39 7.12 11.07 1.19
N THR A 40 8.41 10.87 1.43
CA THR A 40 9.43 11.92 1.27
C THR A 40 9.70 12.31 -0.20
N CYS A 41 9.40 11.42 -1.15
CA CYS A 41 9.80 11.60 -2.54
C CYS A 41 8.90 12.54 -3.35
N VAL A 42 7.73 12.90 -2.83
CA VAL A 42 6.67 13.65 -3.52
C VAL A 42 6.47 15.01 -2.86
#